data_AF-A0A8J2SQX9-F1
#
_entry.id   AF-A0A8J2SQX9-F1
#
_cell.length_a   1.000
_cell.length_b   1.000
_cell.length_c   1.000
_cell.angle_alpha   90.00
_cell.angle_beta   90.00
_cell.angle_gamma   90.00
#
_symmetry.space_group_name_H-M   'P 1'
#
loop_
_entity.id
_entity.type
_entity.pdbx_description
1 polymer ?
#
loop_
_entity_poly.entity_id
_entity_poly.type
_entity_poly.pdbx_seq_one_letter_code
_entity_poly.pdbx_strand_id
1 'polypeptide(L)'
;MRVALRRGRLEHQRASALITSANDSLVGNLQPEYWRFEGGINVDGALRAEAGPDLIDACLALPIKDETEKRDLVRWTRAVKVHESAVVRCPTGSAVKTTAGSLEADNIIHAVAPDVELTFGRYQGRKGAPEDLLRAAYRSSFKAAADLECVACPALGAGVKGWDPAVTAAFGLEAAASAALANEAPRSIEFVLGDDTFAAWSRVFETLLGPGADDAWTIDPEELVEDDVGDLLPLRDVDEICLPRTLWANPENAGTQTTGGAWRWQPGDPRAV
;
A
#
# COMPACT_ATOMS: atom_id res chain seq x y z
N MET A 1 18.49 11.37 -1.40
CA MET A 1 18.01 9.98 -1.55
C MET A 1 17.57 9.74 -2.99
N ARG A 2 17.89 8.60 -3.62
CA ARG A 2 17.40 8.29 -4.98
C ARG A 2 16.04 7.59 -4.93
N VAL A 3 15.10 8.04 -5.77
CA VAL A 3 13.82 7.34 -6.02
C VAL A 3 13.70 7.00 -7.50
N ALA A 4 13.16 5.83 -7.83
CA ALA A 4 12.93 5.43 -9.22
C ALA A 4 11.65 4.62 -9.38
N LEU A 5 11.05 4.69 -10.57
CA LEU A 5 9.97 3.81 -10.98
C LEU A 5 10.55 2.71 -11.89
N ARG A 6 10.06 1.49 -11.69
CA ARG A 6 10.44 0.31 -12.46
C ARG A 6 9.19 -0.49 -12.82
N ARG A 7 9.12 -0.96 -14.06
CA ARG A 7 8.12 -1.96 -14.44
C ARG A 7 8.61 -3.34 -14.04
N GLY A 8 7.74 -4.16 -13.46
CA GLY A 8 8.06 -5.55 -13.23
C GLY A 8 7.34 -6.19 -12.06
N ARG A 9 7.86 -7.37 -11.69
CA ARG A 9 7.38 -8.19 -10.58
C ARG A 9 8.30 -8.02 -9.39
N LEU A 10 7.74 -7.81 -8.20
CA LEU A 10 8.47 -7.44 -7.00
C LEU A 10 9.36 -8.58 -6.49
N GLU A 11 8.88 -9.81 -6.57
CA GLU A 11 9.54 -11.05 -6.15
C GLU A 11 10.79 -11.39 -6.97
N HIS A 12 11.05 -10.69 -8.07
CA HIS A 12 12.27 -10.85 -8.90
C HIS A 12 13.28 -9.71 -8.72
N GLN A 13 13.05 -8.80 -7.76
CA GLN A 13 13.87 -7.61 -7.59
C GLN A 13 15.05 -7.88 -6.65
N ARG A 14 16.19 -7.30 -6.99
CA ARG A 14 17.42 -7.36 -6.17
C ARG A 14 17.52 -6.13 -5.30
N ALA A 15 17.16 -6.27 -4.03
CA ALA A 15 17.20 -5.19 -3.05
C ALA A 15 17.53 -5.75 -1.66
N SER A 16 18.00 -4.89 -0.75
CA SER A 16 18.25 -5.27 0.66
C SER A 16 16.96 -5.67 1.38
N ALA A 17 15.82 -5.08 0.97
CA ALA A 17 14.50 -5.53 1.39
C ALA A 17 13.45 -5.32 0.30
N LEU A 18 12.44 -6.18 0.31
CA LEU A 18 11.21 -5.99 -0.47
C LEU A 18 10.08 -5.59 0.47
N ILE A 19 9.34 -4.54 0.13
CA ILE A 19 8.19 -4.08 0.88
C ILE A 19 6.94 -4.74 0.29
N THR A 20 6.07 -5.36 1.08
CA THR A 20 4.84 -6.00 0.58
C THR A 20 3.60 -5.32 1.15
N SER A 21 2.54 -5.25 0.34
CA SER A 21 1.21 -4.83 0.80
C SER A 21 0.51 -6.01 1.48
N ALA A 22 0.77 -6.19 2.77
CA ALA A 22 0.28 -7.30 3.57
C ALA A 22 -1.12 -7.07 4.17
N ASN A 23 -1.71 -8.14 4.68
CA ASN A 23 -2.79 -8.06 5.65
C ASN A 23 -2.27 -8.00 7.09
N ASP A 24 -3.11 -7.50 7.97
CA ASP A 24 -2.80 -7.24 9.39
C ASP A 24 -2.44 -8.47 10.24
N SER A 25 -2.90 -9.65 9.82
CA SER A 25 -2.53 -10.93 10.44
C SER A 25 -1.21 -11.50 9.90
N LEU A 26 -0.70 -10.95 8.80
CA LEU A 26 0.54 -11.35 8.13
C LEU A 26 0.56 -12.79 7.57
N VAL A 27 -0.62 -13.29 7.20
CA VAL A 27 -0.79 -14.68 6.70
C VAL A 27 -1.06 -14.76 5.20
N GLY A 28 -0.94 -13.63 4.48
CA GLY A 28 -1.16 -13.56 3.04
C GLY A 28 -2.50 -14.16 2.60
N ASN A 29 -2.45 -15.05 1.61
CA ASN A 29 -3.62 -15.69 1.02
C ASN A 29 -4.20 -16.84 1.88
N LEU A 30 -3.63 -17.13 3.05
CA LEU A 30 -4.24 -18.04 4.04
C LEU A 30 -5.45 -17.40 4.74
N GLN A 31 -6.11 -16.44 4.10
CA GLN A 31 -7.36 -15.83 4.52
C GLN A 31 -8.51 -16.41 3.68
N PRO A 32 -9.06 -17.58 4.08
CA PRO A 32 -10.00 -18.35 3.25
C PRO A 32 -11.33 -17.64 2.98
N GLU A 33 -11.64 -16.55 3.69
CA GLU A 33 -12.95 -15.90 3.69
C GLU A 33 -12.92 -14.44 3.21
N TYR A 34 -11.76 -13.97 2.74
CA TYR A 34 -11.63 -12.64 2.13
C TYR A 34 -11.68 -12.76 0.61
N TRP A 35 -12.88 -12.57 0.05
CA TRP A 35 -13.17 -12.84 -1.36
C TRP A 35 -12.34 -12.02 -2.36
N ARG A 36 -11.73 -10.88 -1.97
CA ARG A 36 -10.83 -10.14 -2.88
C ARG A 36 -9.47 -10.80 -3.10
N PHE A 37 -9.12 -11.82 -2.30
CA PHE A 37 -7.98 -12.69 -2.58
C PHE A 37 -8.38 -13.93 -3.41
N GLU A 38 -9.68 -14.12 -3.67
CA GLU A 38 -10.18 -15.28 -4.39
C GLU A 38 -9.91 -15.13 -5.90
N GLY A 39 -9.11 -16.04 -6.47
CA GLY A 39 -8.83 -16.10 -7.91
C GLY A 39 -7.78 -15.13 -8.46
N GLY A 40 -7.13 -14.31 -7.62
CA GLY A 40 -6.14 -13.30 -8.05
C GLY A 40 -4.71 -13.55 -7.56
N ILE A 41 -3.72 -13.19 -8.39
CA ILE A 41 -2.31 -13.11 -8.00
C ILE A 41 -2.08 -11.71 -7.43
N ASN A 42 -1.82 -11.61 -6.13
CA ASN A 42 -1.40 -10.36 -5.51
C ASN A 42 0.07 -10.43 -5.13
N VAL A 43 0.68 -9.25 -4.95
CA VAL A 43 2.12 -9.11 -4.64
C VAL A 43 2.52 -9.88 -3.38
N ASP A 44 1.72 -9.85 -2.32
CA ASP A 44 2.05 -10.56 -1.07
C ASP A 44 2.01 -12.09 -1.26
N GLY A 45 1.03 -12.59 -1.99
CA GLY A 45 0.92 -14.00 -2.35
C GLY A 45 2.08 -14.47 -3.23
N ALA A 46 2.47 -13.67 -4.23
CA ALA A 46 3.59 -13.97 -5.11
C ALA A 46 4.93 -14.03 -4.35
N LEU A 47 5.19 -13.05 -3.47
CA LEU A 47 6.37 -13.08 -2.60
C LEU A 47 6.39 -14.31 -1.70
N ARG A 48 5.25 -14.68 -1.11
CA ARG A 48 5.17 -15.87 -0.23
C ARG A 48 5.41 -17.18 -0.98
N ALA A 49 4.93 -17.28 -2.22
CA ALA A 49 5.17 -18.45 -3.05
C ALA A 49 6.67 -18.67 -3.29
N GLU A 50 7.43 -17.60 -3.56
CA GLU A 50 8.87 -17.69 -3.82
C GLU A 50 9.72 -17.72 -2.54
N ALA A 51 9.30 -17.05 -1.47
CA ALA A 51 10.00 -17.06 -0.19
C ALA A 51 9.95 -18.43 0.51
N GLY A 52 8.90 -19.21 0.25
CA GLY A 52 8.69 -20.51 0.88
C GLY A 52 8.22 -20.42 2.34
N PRO A 53 8.21 -21.55 3.07
CA PRO A 53 7.58 -21.67 4.39
C PRO A 53 8.26 -20.81 5.48
N ASP A 54 9.55 -20.54 5.36
CA ASP A 54 10.30 -19.75 6.35
C ASP A 54 9.73 -18.33 6.53
N LEU A 55 9.12 -17.76 5.49
CA LEU A 55 8.49 -16.45 5.58
C LEU A 55 7.21 -16.48 6.44
N ILE A 56 6.36 -17.51 6.28
CA ILE A 56 5.14 -17.60 7.10
C ILE A 56 5.50 -17.91 8.55
N ASP A 57 6.49 -18.77 8.80
CA ASP A 57 6.97 -19.07 10.15
C ASP A 57 7.49 -17.81 10.85
N ALA A 58 8.27 -16.99 10.15
CA ALA A 58 8.74 -15.71 10.66
C ALA A 58 7.60 -14.74 10.95
N CYS A 59 6.59 -14.67 10.09
CA CYS A 59 5.39 -13.85 10.32
C CYS A 59 4.60 -14.33 11.56
N LEU A 60 4.45 -15.64 11.75
CA LEU A 60 3.72 -16.23 12.87
C LEU A 60 4.48 -16.11 14.21
N ALA A 61 5.80 -15.93 14.16
CA ALA A 61 6.62 -15.68 15.34
C ALA A 61 6.54 -14.23 15.87
N LEU A 62 6.05 -13.27 15.08
CA LEU A 62 5.90 -11.87 15.51
C LEU A 62 4.90 -11.73 16.67
N PRO A 63 5.06 -10.77 17.59
CA PRO A 63 4.13 -10.60 18.70
C PRO A 63 2.72 -10.26 18.22
N ILE A 64 1.72 -10.84 18.89
CA ILE A 64 0.31 -10.48 18.70
C ILE A 64 0.07 -9.13 19.38
N LYS A 65 -0.53 -8.19 18.63
CA LYS A 65 -0.88 -6.85 19.12
C LYS A 65 -2.35 -6.72 19.50
N ASP A 66 -3.24 -7.51 18.89
CA ASP A 66 -4.67 -7.55 19.20
C ASP A 66 -5.25 -8.94 18.87
N GLU A 67 -6.09 -9.46 19.76
CA GLU A 67 -6.82 -10.73 19.63
C GLU A 67 -8.35 -10.53 19.57
N THR A 68 -8.81 -9.30 19.74
CA THR A 68 -10.20 -8.95 20.03
C THR A 68 -10.92 -8.29 18.85
N GLU A 69 -10.20 -8.10 17.75
CA GLU A 69 -10.63 -7.23 16.66
C GLU A 69 -11.75 -7.88 15.82
N LYS A 70 -13.00 -7.54 16.14
CA LYS A 70 -14.18 -7.87 15.31
C LYS A 70 -14.19 -6.99 14.06
N ARG A 71 -14.43 -7.57 12.88
CA ARG A 71 -14.43 -6.83 11.60
C ARG A 71 -15.79 -6.71 10.94
N ASP A 72 -15.90 -5.69 10.09
CA ASP A 72 -17.12 -5.33 9.36
C ASP A 72 -17.48 -6.41 8.32
N LEU A 73 -18.78 -6.69 8.23
CA LEU A 73 -19.40 -7.82 7.54
C LEU A 73 -19.45 -7.68 6.01
N VAL A 74 -19.13 -6.51 5.48
CA VAL A 74 -19.39 -6.19 4.07
C VAL A 74 -18.48 -6.97 3.12
N ARG A 75 -17.31 -7.42 3.59
CA ARG A 75 -16.26 -8.00 2.73
C ARG A 75 -15.71 -9.35 3.17
N TRP A 76 -16.21 -9.88 4.28
CA TRP A 76 -15.86 -11.21 4.76
C TRP A 76 -17.10 -12.08 4.65
N THR A 77 -16.95 -13.31 4.13
CA THR A 77 -18.08 -14.24 4.06
C THR A 77 -18.57 -14.64 5.46
N ARG A 78 -17.78 -14.42 6.52
CA ARG A 78 -18.20 -14.53 7.93
C ARG A 78 -17.81 -13.30 8.75
N ALA A 79 -18.53 -13.12 9.87
CA ALA A 79 -18.37 -12.01 10.82
C ALA A 79 -17.08 -12.04 11.65
N VAL A 80 -16.30 -13.12 11.56
CA VAL A 80 -15.20 -13.42 12.48
C VAL A 80 -14.07 -14.07 11.68
N LYS A 81 -12.87 -13.48 11.72
CA LYS A 81 -11.67 -14.13 11.21
C LYS A 81 -11.36 -15.38 12.04
N VAL A 82 -10.86 -16.42 11.40
CA VAL A 82 -10.60 -17.72 12.03
C VAL A 82 -9.14 -18.14 11.90
N HIS A 83 -8.70 -19.08 12.74
CA HIS A 83 -7.34 -19.63 12.75
C HIS A 83 -6.26 -18.54 12.86
N GLU A 84 -5.18 -18.63 12.10
CA GLU A 84 -4.05 -17.69 12.14
C GLU A 84 -4.44 -16.28 11.72
N SER A 85 -5.54 -16.11 10.97
CA SER A 85 -6.05 -14.80 10.58
C SER A 85 -6.72 -14.05 11.73
N ALA A 86 -7.10 -14.72 12.82
CA ALA A 86 -7.91 -14.16 13.92
C ALA A 86 -7.19 -13.07 14.75
N VAL A 87 -5.87 -12.97 14.62
CA VAL A 87 -5.03 -12.05 15.40
C VAL A 87 -4.43 -10.95 14.54
N VAL A 88 -4.15 -9.80 15.15
CA VAL A 88 -3.42 -8.70 14.52
C VAL A 88 -1.96 -8.77 14.96
N ARG A 89 -1.03 -8.86 13.99
CA ARG A 89 0.42 -8.76 14.24
C ARG A 89 0.98 -7.43 13.74
N CYS A 90 0.42 -6.90 12.66
CA CYS A 90 0.73 -5.58 12.13
C CYS A 90 -0.57 -4.77 11.96
N PRO A 91 -0.81 -3.72 12.77
CA PRO A 91 -1.98 -2.88 12.62
C PRO A 91 -1.98 -2.14 11.27
N THR A 92 -3.16 -1.78 10.78
CA THR A 92 -3.30 -0.88 9.62
C THR A 92 -2.53 0.42 9.84
N GLY A 93 -1.83 0.88 8.81
CA GLY A 93 -0.96 2.06 8.87
C GLY A 93 0.41 1.79 9.50
N SER A 94 0.74 0.55 9.81
CA SER A 94 2.06 0.13 10.32
C SER A 94 2.78 -0.78 9.33
N ALA A 95 4.08 -0.99 9.58
CA ALA A 95 4.89 -1.99 8.91
C ALA A 95 5.77 -2.76 9.90
N VAL A 96 6.11 -4.01 9.58
CA VAL A 96 7.02 -4.86 10.37
C VAL A 96 8.01 -5.60 9.46
N LYS A 97 9.24 -5.83 9.95
CA LYS A 97 10.33 -6.46 9.20
C LYS A 97 10.50 -7.93 9.62
N THR A 98 10.69 -8.83 8.67
CA THR A 98 11.03 -10.25 8.87
C THR A 98 12.15 -10.68 7.92
N THR A 99 12.67 -11.90 8.06
CA THR A 99 13.46 -12.57 7.00
C THR A 99 12.64 -12.65 5.69
N ALA A 100 13.33 -12.76 4.56
CA ALA A 100 12.72 -13.00 3.26
C ALA A 100 12.64 -14.48 2.85
N GLY A 101 12.99 -15.40 3.75
CA GLY A 101 12.99 -16.82 3.45
C GLY A 101 14.00 -17.15 2.35
N SER A 102 13.53 -17.72 1.25
CA SER A 102 14.36 -18.14 0.10
C SER A 102 14.56 -17.07 -0.97
N LEU A 103 14.00 -15.87 -0.81
CA LEU A 103 14.19 -14.76 -1.76
C LEU A 103 15.65 -14.25 -1.74
N GLU A 104 16.07 -13.58 -2.82
CA GLU A 104 17.41 -12.98 -2.92
C GLU A 104 17.60 -11.78 -1.97
N ALA A 105 16.51 -11.18 -1.49
CA ALA A 105 16.56 -10.07 -0.52
C ALA A 105 16.81 -10.60 0.90
N ASP A 106 17.42 -9.79 1.76
CA ASP A 106 17.67 -10.20 3.16
C ASP A 106 16.38 -10.14 4.01
N ASN A 107 15.50 -9.19 3.71
CA ASN A 107 14.33 -8.89 4.52
C ASN A 107 13.06 -8.66 3.70
N ILE A 108 11.91 -8.93 4.32
CA ILE A 108 10.60 -8.45 3.88
C ILE A 108 10.06 -7.45 4.89
N ILE A 109 9.56 -6.32 4.40
CA ILE A 109 8.84 -5.34 5.19
C ILE A 109 7.36 -5.45 4.86
N HIS A 110 6.57 -5.95 5.80
CA HIS A 110 5.14 -6.17 5.65
C HIS A 110 4.38 -4.90 6.04
N ALA A 111 3.90 -4.17 5.05
CA ALA A 111 3.17 -2.91 5.22
C ALA A 111 1.67 -3.14 5.11
N VAL A 112 0.88 -2.64 6.06
CA VAL A 112 -0.57 -2.88 6.09
C VAL A 112 -1.31 -1.62 5.69
N ALA A 113 -1.57 -1.48 4.39
CA ALA A 113 -2.39 -0.41 3.87
C ALA A 113 -3.86 -0.55 4.32
N PRO A 114 -4.55 0.57 4.59
CA PRO A 114 -6.00 0.58 4.82
C PRO A 114 -6.73 0.11 3.57
N ASP A 115 -7.88 -0.53 3.75
CA ASP A 115 -8.86 -0.66 2.68
C ASP A 115 -9.46 0.72 2.37
N VAL A 116 -9.62 1.07 1.09
CA VAL A 116 -10.19 2.38 0.70
C VAL A 116 -11.58 2.58 1.29
N GLU A 117 -12.43 1.53 1.27
CA GLU A 117 -13.79 1.53 1.84
C GLU A 117 -13.81 1.43 3.39
N LEU A 118 -12.67 1.55 4.08
CA LEU A 118 -12.74 2.07 5.46
C LEU A 118 -13.47 3.43 5.52
N THR A 119 -13.67 4.09 4.38
CA THR A 119 -14.58 5.22 4.13
C THR A 119 -16.08 4.89 4.14
N PHE A 120 -16.52 3.64 3.93
CA PHE A 120 -17.93 3.27 3.72
C PHE A 120 -18.38 2.11 4.62
N GLY A 121 -18.67 2.38 5.90
CA GLY A 121 -19.21 1.37 6.82
C GLY A 121 -19.02 1.69 8.31
N ARG A 122 -19.35 0.75 9.20
CA ARG A 122 -19.36 0.89 10.69
C ARG A 122 -17.96 1.07 11.31
N TYR A 123 -16.95 1.40 10.51
CA TYR A 123 -15.62 1.82 10.93
C TYR A 123 -15.50 3.33 11.16
N GLN A 124 -16.63 4.07 11.20
CA GLN A 124 -16.69 5.39 11.84
C GLN A 124 -16.30 5.27 13.33
N GLY A 125 -15.04 5.56 13.65
CA GLY A 125 -14.56 5.55 15.03
C GLY A 125 -13.14 5.04 15.25
N ARG A 126 -12.44 4.53 14.22
CA ARG A 126 -10.98 4.34 14.32
C ARG A 126 -10.28 5.70 14.27
N LYS A 127 -9.19 5.83 15.04
CA LYS A 127 -8.34 7.01 15.04
C LYS A 127 -7.64 7.14 13.67
N GLY A 128 -7.91 8.24 12.96
CA GLY A 128 -7.26 8.62 11.69
C GLY A 128 -8.14 8.39 10.46
N ALA A 129 -8.07 9.29 9.49
CA ALA A 129 -8.71 9.09 8.19
C ALA A 129 -7.99 7.96 7.41
N PRO A 130 -8.66 7.21 6.53
CA PRO A 130 -8.02 6.18 5.70
C PRO A 130 -6.78 6.69 4.95
N GLU A 131 -6.77 7.96 4.53
CA GLU A 131 -5.64 8.62 3.90
C GLU A 131 -4.45 8.74 4.86
N ASP A 132 -4.68 9.12 6.11
CA ASP A 132 -3.64 9.20 7.14
C ASP A 132 -3.02 7.83 7.42
N LEU A 133 -3.86 6.78 7.43
CA LEU A 133 -3.40 5.40 7.60
C LEU A 133 -2.58 4.93 6.40
N LEU A 134 -2.93 5.31 5.17
CA LEU A 134 -2.14 4.95 3.99
C LEU A 134 -0.78 5.65 4.01
N ARG A 135 -0.75 6.96 4.32
CA ARG A 135 0.51 7.69 4.52
C ARG A 135 1.34 7.07 5.64
N ALA A 136 0.72 6.70 6.75
CA ALA A 136 1.39 6.04 7.87
C ALA A 136 1.98 4.68 7.47
N ALA A 137 1.30 3.91 6.61
CA ALA A 137 1.83 2.65 6.08
C ALA A 137 3.12 2.88 5.28
N TYR A 138 3.14 3.85 4.36
CA TYR A 138 4.36 4.20 3.62
C TYR A 138 5.47 4.68 4.55
N ARG A 139 5.20 5.64 5.44
CA ARG A 139 6.19 6.17 6.40
C ARG A 139 6.76 5.07 7.29
N SER A 140 5.91 4.19 7.83
CA SER A 140 6.35 3.06 8.66
C SER A 140 7.22 2.10 7.87
N SER A 141 6.94 1.90 6.58
CA SER A 141 7.72 1.01 5.71
C SER A 141 9.12 1.56 5.47
N PHE A 142 9.23 2.84 5.13
CA PHE A 142 10.54 3.48 4.90
C PHE A 142 11.35 3.62 6.18
N LYS A 143 10.70 3.91 7.31
CA LYS A 143 11.34 3.90 8.62
C LYS A 143 11.89 2.51 8.99
N ALA A 144 11.18 1.43 8.68
CA ALA A 144 11.65 0.07 8.90
C ALA A 144 12.84 -0.33 8.00
N ALA A 145 13.06 0.44 6.93
CA ALA A 145 14.13 0.30 5.96
C ALA A 145 15.26 1.35 6.11
N ALA A 146 15.21 2.21 7.13
CA ALA A 146 16.09 3.38 7.22
C ALA A 146 17.59 3.03 7.21
N ASP A 147 17.95 1.83 7.68
CA ASP A 147 19.31 1.32 7.75
C ASP A 147 19.78 0.57 6.48
N LEU A 148 18.96 0.54 5.43
CA LEU A 148 19.20 -0.30 4.25
C LEU A 148 19.70 0.49 3.03
N GLU A 149 20.45 -0.19 2.17
CA GLU A 149 21.02 0.38 0.94
C GLU A 149 19.95 0.61 -0.13
N CYS A 150 19.20 -0.42 -0.50
CA CYS A 150 18.15 -0.30 -1.50
C CYS A 150 16.92 -1.10 -1.08
N VAL A 151 15.73 -0.53 -1.28
CA VAL A 151 14.46 -1.25 -1.11
C VAL A 151 13.60 -1.17 -2.36
N ALA A 152 12.91 -2.27 -2.64
CA ALA A 152 11.89 -2.33 -3.67
C ALA A 152 10.50 -2.26 -3.04
N CYS A 153 9.62 -1.40 -3.55
CA CYS A 153 8.30 -1.12 -2.99
C CYS A 153 7.22 -1.17 -4.08
N PRO A 154 6.09 -1.87 -3.90
CA PRO A 154 4.97 -1.78 -4.81
C PRO A 154 4.15 -0.52 -4.51
N ALA A 155 3.13 -0.25 -5.33
CA ALA A 155 2.11 0.73 -4.98
C ALA A 155 1.21 0.20 -3.85
N LEU A 156 1.59 0.49 -2.60
CA LEU A 156 0.81 0.10 -1.42
C LEU A 156 -0.62 0.63 -1.55
N GLY A 157 -1.58 -0.28 -1.40
CA GLY A 157 -3.00 0.04 -1.46
C GLY A 157 -3.63 0.02 -2.86
N ALA A 158 -2.85 0.08 -3.95
CA ALA A 158 -3.36 0.25 -5.32
C ALA A 158 -3.96 -1.01 -5.96
N GLY A 159 -3.92 -2.15 -5.27
CA GLY A 159 -4.53 -3.41 -5.73
C GLY A 159 -5.82 -3.71 -4.97
N VAL A 160 -5.86 -4.89 -4.34
CA VAL A 160 -7.00 -5.43 -3.56
C VAL A 160 -7.62 -4.44 -2.56
N LYS A 161 -6.82 -3.50 -2.01
CA LYS A 161 -7.28 -2.47 -1.07
C LYS A 161 -8.09 -1.35 -1.72
N GLY A 162 -7.99 -1.17 -3.04
CA GLY A 162 -8.86 -0.35 -3.88
C GLY A 162 -8.51 1.13 -3.95
N TRP A 163 -7.29 1.52 -3.57
CA TRP A 163 -6.86 2.91 -3.69
C TRP A 163 -6.56 3.27 -5.14
N ASP A 164 -6.84 4.51 -5.52
CA ASP A 164 -6.46 5.05 -6.81
C ASP A 164 -4.92 5.08 -6.94
N PRO A 165 -4.34 4.54 -8.03
CA PRO A 165 -2.89 4.54 -8.23
C PRO A 165 -2.23 5.93 -8.10
N ALA A 166 -2.85 7.01 -8.58
CA ALA A 166 -2.31 8.35 -8.47
C ALA A 166 -2.25 8.84 -7.01
N VAL A 167 -3.27 8.51 -6.21
CA VAL A 167 -3.27 8.79 -4.76
C VAL A 167 -2.14 8.03 -4.06
N THR A 168 -1.97 6.75 -4.39
CA THR A 168 -0.88 5.95 -3.81
C THR A 168 0.50 6.46 -4.21
N ALA A 169 0.65 6.99 -5.44
CA ALA A 169 1.89 7.60 -5.92
C ALA A 169 2.23 8.87 -5.14
N ALA A 170 1.25 9.76 -4.97
CA ALA A 170 1.42 11.00 -4.23
C ALA A 170 1.83 10.73 -2.77
N PHE A 171 1.14 9.81 -2.09
CA PHE A 171 1.47 9.48 -0.69
C PHE A 171 2.78 8.69 -0.56
N GLY A 172 3.13 7.86 -1.54
CA GLY A 172 4.41 7.18 -1.60
C GLY A 172 5.57 8.16 -1.73
N LEU A 173 5.42 9.17 -2.60
CA LEU A 173 6.42 10.22 -2.78
C LEU A 173 6.51 11.15 -1.57
N GLU A 174 5.37 11.59 -1.02
CA GLU A 174 5.29 12.39 0.22
C GLU A 174 6.07 11.71 1.36
N ALA A 175 5.83 10.40 1.55
CA ALA A 175 6.50 9.62 2.58
C ALA A 175 8.00 9.43 2.32
N ALA A 176 8.41 9.27 1.05
CA ALA A 176 9.81 9.17 0.66
C ALA A 176 10.56 10.50 0.93
N ALA A 177 9.97 11.63 0.55
CA ALA A 177 10.52 12.95 0.83
C ALA A 177 10.63 13.22 2.34
N SER A 178 9.56 12.92 3.09
CA SER A 178 9.54 13.05 4.55
C SER A 178 10.64 12.22 5.23
N ALA A 179 10.84 10.97 4.77
CA ALA A 179 11.87 10.09 5.34
C ALA A 179 13.28 10.61 5.01
N ALA A 180 13.50 11.13 3.80
CA ALA A 180 14.79 11.71 3.40
C ALA A 180 15.15 12.93 4.25
N LEU A 181 14.19 13.82 4.51
CA LEU A 181 14.36 14.99 5.38
C LEU A 181 14.66 14.64 6.82
N ALA A 182 13.97 13.62 7.35
CA ALA A 182 14.21 13.14 8.70
C ALA A 182 15.55 12.38 8.83
N ASN A 183 16.27 12.13 7.74
CA ASN A 183 17.41 11.22 7.67
C ASN A 183 17.05 9.81 8.21
N GLU A 184 15.81 9.38 7.97
CA GLU A 184 15.24 8.09 8.38
C GLU A 184 14.81 7.27 7.15
N ALA A 185 15.59 7.34 6.06
CA ALA A 185 15.27 6.68 4.81
C ALA A 185 16.40 5.75 4.32
N PRO A 186 16.06 4.67 3.58
CA PRO A 186 17.07 3.90 2.86
C PRO A 186 17.82 4.78 1.86
N ARG A 187 19.01 4.36 1.41
CA ARG A 187 19.79 5.14 0.42
C ARG A 187 19.04 5.29 -0.91
N SER A 188 18.30 4.27 -1.33
CA SER A 188 17.40 4.36 -2.49
C SER A 188 16.10 3.56 -2.34
N ILE A 189 15.04 4.05 -2.99
CA ILE A 189 13.74 3.38 -3.11
C ILE A 189 13.43 3.16 -4.58
N GLU A 190 13.14 1.91 -4.97
CA GLU A 190 12.63 1.57 -6.29
C GLU A 190 11.17 1.16 -6.18
N PHE A 191 10.27 1.93 -6.80
CA PHE A 191 8.87 1.55 -6.90
C PHE A 191 8.65 0.61 -8.08
N VAL A 192 8.24 -0.62 -7.79
CA VAL A 192 8.12 -1.70 -8.78
C VAL A 192 6.65 -1.95 -9.07
N LEU A 193 6.24 -1.64 -10.30
CA LEU A 193 4.85 -1.40 -10.67
C LEU A 193 4.45 -2.26 -11.88
N GLY A 194 3.18 -2.64 -11.93
CA GLY A 194 2.55 -3.13 -13.16
C GLY A 194 2.30 -1.98 -14.15
N ASP A 195 1.96 -2.29 -15.40
CA ASP A 195 1.89 -1.29 -16.47
C ASP A 195 0.90 -0.13 -16.18
N ASP A 196 -0.30 -0.44 -15.72
CA ASP A 196 -1.33 0.57 -15.43
C ASP A 196 -0.93 1.47 -14.25
N THR A 197 -0.40 0.85 -13.19
CA THR A 197 0.09 1.59 -12.01
C THR A 197 1.30 2.44 -12.36
N PHE A 198 2.21 1.94 -13.21
CA PHE A 198 3.39 2.66 -13.66
C PHE A 198 3.00 3.95 -14.38
N ALA A 199 2.06 3.90 -15.32
CA ALA A 199 1.65 5.09 -16.07
C ALA A 199 1.08 6.19 -15.14
N ALA A 200 0.26 5.82 -14.16
CA ALA A 200 -0.28 6.76 -13.18
C ALA A 200 0.80 7.34 -12.27
N TRP A 201 1.71 6.50 -11.77
CA TRP A 201 2.82 6.91 -10.92
C TRP A 201 3.80 7.84 -11.66
N SER A 202 4.18 7.50 -12.90
CA SER A 202 5.03 8.36 -13.74
C SER A 202 4.42 9.74 -13.91
N ARG A 203 3.13 9.82 -14.25
CA ARG A 203 2.45 11.11 -14.42
C ARG A 203 2.50 11.95 -13.14
N VAL A 204 2.27 11.34 -11.98
CA VAL A 204 2.33 12.04 -10.69
C VAL A 204 3.76 12.51 -10.40
N PHE A 205 4.75 11.63 -10.53
CA PHE A 205 6.16 11.96 -10.27
C PHE A 205 6.66 13.06 -11.21
N GLU A 206 6.35 12.99 -12.50
CA GLU A 206 6.72 14.03 -13.48
C GLU A 206 6.01 15.36 -13.23
N THR A 207 4.76 15.34 -12.76
CA THR A 207 4.03 16.56 -12.40
C THR A 207 4.67 17.25 -11.19
N LEU A 208 5.10 16.47 -10.20
CA LEU A 208 5.59 17.00 -8.92
C LEU A 208 7.09 17.32 -8.92
N LEU A 209 7.89 16.53 -9.64
CA LEU A 209 9.36 16.64 -9.64
C LEU A 209 9.94 17.08 -10.99
N GLY A 210 9.10 17.25 -12.02
CA GLY A 210 9.55 17.41 -13.40
C GLY A 210 10.02 16.09 -14.05
N PRO A 211 10.46 16.13 -15.32
CA PRO A 211 10.86 14.94 -16.05
C PRO A 211 12.06 14.25 -15.38
N GLY A 212 11.92 12.95 -15.12
CA GLY A 212 12.99 12.11 -14.57
C GLY A 212 13.81 11.44 -15.67
N ALA A 213 15.14 11.41 -15.53
CA ALA A 213 15.98 10.61 -16.41
C ALA A 213 15.83 9.12 -16.06
N ASP A 214 15.49 8.28 -17.04
CA ASP A 214 15.25 6.84 -16.86
C ASP A 214 14.25 6.51 -15.73
N ASP A 215 13.19 7.32 -15.62
CA ASP A 215 12.17 7.24 -14.58
C ASP A 215 12.77 7.28 -13.17
N ALA A 216 13.79 8.11 -12.96
CA ALA A 216 14.47 8.28 -11.69
C ALA A 216 14.71 9.75 -11.33
N TRP A 217 14.67 10.02 -10.02
CA TRP A 217 14.84 11.33 -9.42
C TRP A 217 15.76 11.25 -8.20
N THR A 218 16.39 12.37 -7.87
CA THR A 218 17.09 12.54 -6.60
C THR A 218 16.29 13.49 -5.75
N ILE A 219 15.91 13.03 -4.56
CA ILE A 219 15.33 13.86 -3.52
C ILE A 219 16.49 14.42 -2.70
N ASP A 220 16.78 15.70 -2.84
CA ASP A 220 17.79 16.39 -2.03
C ASP A 220 17.11 17.09 -0.84
N PRO A 221 17.37 16.66 0.42
CA PRO A 221 16.82 17.31 1.59
C PRO A 221 17.16 18.81 1.69
N GLU A 222 18.27 19.27 1.10
CA GLU A 222 18.64 20.69 1.11
C GLU A 222 17.78 21.53 0.15
N GLU A 223 17.20 20.89 -0.87
CA GLU A 223 16.28 21.51 -1.83
C GLU A 223 14.81 21.44 -1.37
N LEU A 224 14.52 20.67 -0.30
CA LEU A 224 13.21 20.57 0.31
C LEU A 224 13.09 21.58 1.47
N VAL A 225 12.29 22.62 1.32
CA VAL A 225 12.00 23.54 2.44
C VAL A 225 11.02 22.85 3.41
N GLU A 226 11.10 23.09 4.73
CA GLU A 226 10.21 22.42 5.71
C GLU A 226 8.70 22.63 5.42
N ASP A 227 8.33 23.80 4.87
CA ASP A 227 6.98 24.08 4.37
C ASP A 227 6.65 23.31 3.08
N ASP A 228 7.65 22.98 2.24
CA ASP A 228 7.50 22.20 1.02
C ASP A 228 7.18 20.73 1.28
N VAL A 229 7.31 20.16 2.47
CA VAL A 229 6.82 18.76 2.67
C VAL A 229 5.31 18.71 2.75
N GLY A 230 4.73 19.76 3.33
CA GLY A 230 3.30 20.01 3.35
C GLY A 230 2.77 20.63 2.04
N ASP A 231 3.63 21.34 1.29
CA ASP A 231 3.31 22.08 0.07
C ASP A 231 3.88 21.49 -1.26
N LEU A 232 4.74 20.46 -1.23
CA LEU A 232 5.13 19.62 -2.40
C LEU A 232 3.88 18.99 -3.01
N LEU A 233 2.87 18.80 -2.16
CA LEU A 233 1.50 18.59 -2.54
C LEU A 233 0.74 19.77 -1.94
N PRO A 234 0.37 20.83 -2.69
CA PRO A 234 -0.81 21.55 -2.31
C PRO A 234 -1.89 20.48 -2.26
N LEU A 235 -2.30 20.07 -1.06
CA LEU A 235 -3.41 19.12 -0.84
C LEU A 235 -4.73 19.64 -1.44
N ARG A 236 -4.71 20.83 -2.07
CA ARG A 236 -5.76 21.42 -2.90
C ARG A 236 -5.76 20.89 -4.34
N ASP A 237 -4.62 20.48 -4.89
CA ASP A 237 -4.51 19.95 -6.26
C ASP A 237 -4.53 18.42 -6.32
N VAL A 238 -4.40 17.71 -5.20
CA VAL A 238 -4.69 16.26 -5.16
C VAL A 238 -6.17 16.02 -5.50
N ASP A 239 -7.07 16.93 -5.15
CA ASP A 239 -8.48 16.92 -5.58
C ASP A 239 -8.67 17.30 -7.08
N GLU A 240 -7.67 17.92 -7.74
CA GLU A 240 -7.67 18.21 -9.18
C GLU A 240 -7.01 17.11 -10.03
N ILE A 241 -6.01 16.42 -9.48
CA ILE A 241 -5.37 15.22 -10.05
C ILE A 241 -6.27 14.00 -9.85
N CYS A 242 -6.96 13.92 -8.71
CA CYS A 242 -8.10 13.03 -8.55
C CYS A 242 -9.20 13.56 -9.48
N LEU A 243 -9.61 12.72 -10.44
CA LEU A 243 -10.87 12.92 -11.14
C LEU A 243 -11.95 13.35 -10.13
N PRO A 244 -12.79 14.37 -10.44
CA PRO A 244 -13.73 14.92 -9.47
C PRO A 244 -14.48 13.79 -8.80
N ARG A 245 -14.71 13.88 -7.48
CA ARG A 245 -15.44 12.86 -6.66
C ARG A 245 -16.74 12.34 -7.29
N THR A 246 -17.28 13.06 -8.28
CA THR A 246 -18.42 12.70 -9.12
C THR A 246 -18.15 11.57 -10.13
N LEU A 247 -16.91 11.28 -10.52
CA LEU A 247 -16.57 10.11 -11.34
C LEU A 247 -16.60 8.80 -10.54
N TRP A 248 -16.66 8.89 -9.21
CA TRP A 248 -16.93 7.76 -8.31
C TRP A 248 -18.42 7.59 -8.00
N ALA A 249 -19.26 8.54 -8.42
CA ALA A 249 -20.71 8.36 -8.45
C ALA A 249 -21.11 7.82 -9.83
N ASN A 250 -21.77 6.67 -9.85
CA ASN A 250 -22.37 6.14 -11.07
C ASN A 250 -23.25 7.22 -11.73
N PRO A 251 -23.00 7.65 -12.99
CA PRO A 251 -23.84 8.64 -13.66
C PRO A 251 -25.30 8.16 -13.83
N GLU A 252 -25.56 6.86 -13.69
CA GLU A 252 -26.94 6.32 -13.66
C GLU A 252 -27.65 6.51 -12.31
N ASN A 253 -26.95 6.91 -11.25
CA ASN A 253 -27.51 7.15 -9.91
C ASN A 253 -27.48 8.63 -9.48
N ALA A 254 -27.16 9.56 -10.38
CA ALA A 254 -27.18 10.99 -10.07
C ALA A 254 -28.60 11.55 -9.78
N GLY A 255 -29.64 10.71 -9.86
CA GLY A 255 -31.05 11.10 -9.71
C GLY A 255 -31.78 10.57 -8.48
N THR A 256 -31.20 9.73 -7.62
CA THR A 256 -31.95 9.16 -6.48
C THR A 256 -31.16 9.22 -5.18
N GLN A 257 -31.57 10.13 -4.30
CA GLN A 257 -31.39 9.94 -2.86
C GLN A 257 -32.12 8.66 -2.44
N THR A 258 -31.41 7.54 -2.42
CA THR A 258 -31.88 6.32 -1.75
C THR A 258 -30.69 5.56 -1.17
N THR A 259 -30.68 5.53 0.16
CA THR A 259 -30.07 4.55 1.06
C THR A 259 -29.43 3.31 0.41
N GLY A 260 -28.12 3.13 0.66
CA GLY A 260 -27.48 1.81 0.73
C GLY A 260 -27.40 1.00 -0.57
N GLY A 261 -26.35 1.22 -1.36
CA GLY A 261 -25.93 0.31 -2.43
C GLY A 261 -24.43 0.04 -2.34
N ALA A 262 -24.04 -1.03 -1.64
CA ALA A 262 -22.68 -1.53 -1.67
C ALA A 262 -22.35 -2.03 -3.08
N TRP A 263 -21.21 -1.61 -3.63
CA TRP A 263 -20.70 -2.15 -4.88
C TRP A 263 -20.47 -3.66 -4.74
N ARG A 264 -20.99 -4.45 -5.69
CA ARG A 264 -20.80 -5.90 -5.74
C ARG A 264 -19.86 -6.21 -6.90
N TRP A 265 -18.74 -6.85 -6.58
CA TRP A 265 -17.84 -7.43 -7.58
C TRP A 265 -18.58 -8.45 -8.44
N GLN A 266 -18.27 -8.49 -9.73
CA GLN A 266 -18.71 -9.53 -10.66
C GLN A 266 -17.48 -10.15 -11.36
N PRO A 267 -17.50 -11.48 -11.62
CA PRO A 267 -16.44 -12.13 -12.40
C PRO A 267 -16.29 -11.48 -13.78
N GLY A 268 -15.06 -11.05 -14.12
CA GLY A 268 -14.74 -10.39 -15.39
C GLY A 268 -14.65 -8.86 -15.34
N ASP A 269 -14.73 -8.24 -14.16
CA ASP A 269 -14.51 -6.80 -14.01
C ASP A 269 -13.02 -6.44 -14.27
N PRO A 270 -12.72 -5.58 -15.25
CA PRO A 270 -11.35 -5.23 -15.62
C PRO A 270 -10.59 -4.46 -14.53
N ARG A 271 -11.27 -4.01 -13.45
CA ARG A 271 -10.66 -3.36 -12.29
C ARG A 271 -10.12 -4.34 -11.24
N ALA A 272 -10.29 -5.64 -11.46
CA ALA A 272 -9.87 -6.71 -10.54
C ALA A 272 -8.52 -7.35 -10.90
N VAL A 273 -7.71 -6.69 -11.76
CA VAL A 273 -6.36 -7.14 -12.16
C VAL A 273 -5.32 -6.26 -11.51
#